data_AF-A0A3E2VP41-F1
#
_entry.id   AF-A0A3E2VP41-F1
#
_cell.length_a   1.000
_cell.length_b   1.000
_cell.length_c   1.000
_cell.angle_alpha   90.00
_cell.angle_beta   90.00
_cell.angle_gamma   90.00
#
_symmetry.space_group_name_H-M   'P 1'
#
loop_
_entity.id
_entity.type
_entity.pdbx_description
1 polymer ?
#
loop_
_entity_poly.entity_id
_entity_poly.type
_entity_poly.pdbx_seq_one_letter_code
_entity_poly.pdbx_strand_id
1 'polypeptide(L)'
;MLDLQKHKEYLWKYLLTYGKVRKKQGDFQQLVFPFQDIVMEEGKTTEDYRSETLKQQLEECSSIEEIFDMVSLEYKDYYFMEISSLLHDDQTLYSHLLKKTMDTAGVTDYLSAHNYEYLIKFADEETQQYITAKLTK
;
A
#
# COMPACT_ATOMS: atom_id res chain seq x y z
N MET A 1 -15.46 7.35 -7.23
CA MET A 1 -15.46 6.36 -6.14
C MET A 1 -14.95 5.02 -6.67
N LEU A 2 -13.93 4.45 -6.04
CA LEU A 2 -13.30 3.19 -6.43
C LEU A 2 -14.27 2.00 -6.24
N ASP A 3 -14.42 1.17 -7.28
CA ASP A 3 -15.22 -0.06 -7.22
C ASP A 3 -14.42 -1.16 -6.48
N LEU A 4 -14.82 -1.47 -5.25
CA LEU A 4 -14.10 -2.38 -4.37
C LEU A 4 -13.94 -3.79 -4.96
N GLN A 5 -14.97 -4.32 -5.62
CA GLN A 5 -14.92 -5.67 -6.17
C GLN A 5 -13.95 -5.75 -7.35
N LYS A 6 -14.02 -4.78 -8.27
CA LYS A 6 -13.06 -4.71 -9.38
C LYS A 6 -11.64 -4.50 -8.90
N HIS A 7 -11.46 -3.72 -7.83
CA HIS A 7 -10.16 -3.47 -7.22
C HIS A 7 -9.55 -4.75 -6.63
N LYS A 8 -10.34 -5.55 -5.90
CA LYS A 8 -9.90 -6.87 -5.40
C LYS A 8 -9.47 -7.80 -6.53
N GLU A 9 -10.25 -7.88 -7.62
CA GLU A 9 -9.91 -8.69 -8.78
C GLU A 9 -8.61 -8.24 -9.45
N TYR A 10 -8.42 -6.92 -9.57
CA TYR A 10 -7.19 -6.33 -10.09
C TYR A 10 -5.96 -6.69 -9.24
N LEU A 11 -6.07 -6.48 -7.93
CA LEU A 11 -5.04 -6.81 -6.96
C LEU A 11 -4.69 -8.30 -6.96
N TRP A 12 -5.70 -9.17 -7.02
CA TRP A 12 -5.45 -10.60 -7.13
C TRP A 12 -4.70 -10.92 -8.42
N LYS A 13 -5.07 -10.30 -9.55
CA LYS A 13 -4.42 -10.57 -10.83
C LYS A 13 -2.95 -10.14 -10.86
N TYR A 14 -2.63 -8.94 -10.38
CA TYR A 14 -1.30 -8.33 -10.55
C TYR A 14 -0.41 -8.35 -9.29
N LEU A 15 -1.00 -8.63 -8.12
CA LEU A 15 -0.34 -8.69 -6.82
C LEU A 15 0.51 -7.46 -6.47
N LEU A 16 0.29 -6.29 -7.06
CA LEU A 16 1.17 -5.11 -6.91
C LEU A 16 2.63 -5.32 -7.35
N THR A 17 2.97 -6.47 -7.95
CA THR A 17 4.36 -6.77 -8.31
C THR A 17 4.77 -6.08 -9.60
N TYR A 18 3.88 -6.04 -10.60
CA TYR A 18 4.18 -5.59 -11.95
C TYR A 18 5.51 -6.16 -12.51
N GLY A 19 5.82 -7.41 -12.13
CA GLY A 19 7.05 -8.09 -12.50
C GLY A 19 8.27 -7.82 -11.60
N LYS A 20 8.09 -7.15 -10.46
CA LYS A 20 9.16 -6.88 -9.47
C LYS A 20 8.74 -7.26 -8.05
N VAL A 21 9.61 -8.02 -7.40
CA VAL A 21 9.54 -8.36 -5.98
C VAL A 21 10.34 -7.38 -5.14
N ARG A 22 9.87 -7.06 -3.94
CA ARG A 22 10.55 -6.16 -3.01
C ARG A 22 11.31 -6.94 -1.94
N LYS A 23 12.32 -6.28 -1.38
CA LYS A 23 13.14 -6.82 -0.30
C LYS A 23 12.53 -6.47 1.05
N LYS A 24 12.64 -7.37 2.02
CA LYS A 24 12.15 -7.17 3.38
C LYS A 24 12.84 -5.96 4.03
N GLN A 25 12.07 -5.08 4.65
CA GLN A 25 12.61 -3.96 5.39
C GLN A 25 13.35 -4.49 6.63
N GLY A 26 14.62 -4.13 6.78
CA GLY A 26 15.49 -4.62 7.86
C GLY A 26 16.28 -5.88 7.53
N ASP A 27 15.92 -6.63 6.48
CA ASP A 27 16.72 -7.75 5.95
C ASP A 27 16.69 -7.78 4.41
N PHE A 28 17.67 -7.11 3.81
CA PHE A 28 17.76 -6.95 2.35
C PHE A 28 18.23 -8.20 1.59
N GLN A 29 18.43 -9.34 2.28
CA GLN A 29 18.66 -10.64 1.65
C GLN A 29 17.36 -11.39 1.37
N GLN A 30 16.28 -11.01 2.05
CA GLN A 30 14.98 -11.66 1.93
C GLN A 30 14.06 -10.90 0.99
N LEU A 31 13.28 -11.64 0.22
CA LEU A 31 12.19 -11.12 -0.59
C LEU A 31 10.88 -11.27 0.16
N VAL A 32 9.92 -10.38 -0.08
CA VAL A 32 8.62 -10.39 0.60
C VAL A 32 7.49 -10.50 -0.41
N PHE A 33 6.49 -11.29 -0.06
CA PHE A 33 5.26 -11.39 -0.82
C PHE A 33 4.39 -10.12 -0.59
N PRO A 34 3.69 -9.60 -1.61
CA PRO A 34 3.03 -8.29 -1.52
C PRO A 34 1.89 -8.18 -0.50
N PHE A 35 1.23 -9.30 -0.18
CA PHE A 35 0.17 -9.36 0.82
C PHE A 35 0.65 -10.11 2.06
N GLN A 36 0.30 -9.60 3.23
CA GLN A 36 0.73 -10.12 4.53
C GLN A 36 2.25 -10.08 4.72
N ASP A 37 2.71 -10.28 5.95
CA ASP A 37 4.14 -10.31 6.23
C ASP A 37 4.73 -11.70 5.96
N ILE A 38 4.79 -12.07 4.67
CA ILE A 38 5.30 -13.38 4.22
C ILE A 38 6.66 -13.20 3.57
N VAL A 39 7.69 -13.76 4.19
CA VAL A 39 9.03 -13.87 3.61
C VAL A 39 9.07 -15.01 2.60
N MET A 40 9.58 -14.71 1.41
CA MET A 40 9.72 -15.67 0.33
C MET A 40 11.02 -16.48 0.47
N GLU A 41 10.91 -17.79 0.29
CA GLU A 41 12.03 -18.73 0.27
C GLU A 41 12.88 -18.55 -0.99
N GLU A 42 14.16 -18.90 -0.90
CA GLU A 42 15.09 -18.83 -2.03
C GLU A 42 14.61 -19.70 -3.20
N GLY A 43 14.63 -19.14 -4.41
CA GLY A 43 14.18 -19.82 -5.63
C GLY A 43 12.67 -19.87 -5.82
N LYS A 44 11.87 -19.36 -4.87
CA LYS A 44 10.42 -19.22 -5.01
C LYS A 44 10.02 -17.90 -5.68
N THR A 45 8.84 -17.92 -6.28
CA THR A 45 8.20 -16.78 -6.94
C THR A 45 6.92 -16.39 -6.21
N THR A 46 6.34 -15.23 -6.52
CA THR A 46 5.06 -14.81 -5.91
C THR A 46 3.92 -15.76 -6.23
N GLU A 47 4.00 -16.48 -7.35
CA GLU A 47 3.00 -17.47 -7.74
C GLU A 47 2.98 -18.67 -6.78
N ASP A 48 4.12 -19.06 -6.21
CA ASP A 48 4.21 -20.14 -5.21
C ASP A 48 3.44 -19.80 -3.91
N TYR A 49 3.23 -18.50 -3.66
CA TYR A 49 2.52 -18.00 -2.49
C TYR A 49 1.07 -17.64 -2.78
N ARG A 50 0.60 -17.71 -4.04
CA ARG A 50 -0.83 -17.57 -4.32
C ARG A 50 -1.58 -18.79 -3.78
N SER A 51 -2.52 -18.55 -2.86
CA SER A 51 -3.39 -19.58 -2.31
C SER A 51 -4.85 -19.15 -2.32
N GLU A 52 -5.76 -20.12 -2.36
CA GLU A 52 -7.20 -19.86 -2.23
C GLU A 52 -7.52 -19.19 -0.88
N THR A 53 -6.77 -19.50 0.18
CA THR A 53 -6.91 -18.84 1.49
C THR A 53 -6.62 -17.34 1.40
N LEU A 54 -5.51 -16.95 0.75
CA LEU A 54 -5.18 -15.54 0.55
C LEU A 54 -6.22 -14.83 -0.32
N LYS A 55 -6.71 -15.52 -1.36
CA LYS A 55 -7.76 -14.98 -2.22
C LYS A 55 -9.05 -14.74 -1.44
N GLN A 56 -9.47 -15.68 -0.62
CA GLN A 56 -10.65 -15.54 0.25
C GLN A 56 -10.49 -14.38 1.23
N GLN A 57 -9.32 -14.24 1.86
CA GLN A 57 -9.04 -13.11 2.76
C GLN A 57 -9.17 -11.76 2.05
N LEU A 58 -8.68 -11.65 0.80
CA LEU A 58 -8.85 -10.44 -0.01
C LEU A 58 -10.32 -10.21 -0.40
N GLU A 59 -11.05 -11.28 -0.72
CA GLU A 59 -12.48 -11.21 -1.04
C GLU A 59 -13.34 -10.81 0.18
N GLU A 60 -12.93 -11.19 1.39
CA GLU A 60 -13.57 -10.85 2.65
C GLU A 60 -13.36 -9.38 3.08
N CYS A 61 -12.32 -8.70 2.58
CA CYS A 61 -12.08 -7.29 2.91
C CYS A 61 -13.29 -6.41 2.57
N SER A 62 -13.91 -5.78 3.57
CA SER A 62 -15.12 -4.96 3.40
C SER A 62 -14.83 -3.53 2.95
N SER A 63 -13.55 -3.11 2.98
CA SER A 63 -13.13 -1.75 2.67
C SER A 63 -11.73 -1.69 2.05
N ILE A 64 -11.40 -0.53 1.45
CA ILE A 64 -10.05 -0.25 0.93
C ILE A 64 -9.02 -0.19 2.06
N GLU A 65 -9.44 0.24 3.26
CA GLU A 65 -8.58 0.26 4.44
C GLU A 65 -8.18 -1.15 4.89
N GLU A 66 -9.12 -2.11 4.89
CA GLU A 66 -8.80 -3.50 5.22
C GLU A 66 -7.82 -4.10 4.21
N ILE A 67 -7.95 -3.76 2.92
CA ILE A 67 -6.97 -4.15 1.90
C ILE A 67 -5.61 -3.50 2.20
N PHE A 68 -5.57 -2.22 2.55
CA PHE A 68 -4.32 -1.53 2.93
C PHE A 68 -3.63 -2.23 4.12
N ASP A 69 -4.40 -2.73 5.08
CA ASP A 69 -3.86 -3.47 6.23
C ASP A 69 -3.39 -4.87 5.87
N MET A 70 -4.02 -5.50 4.88
CA MET A 70 -3.55 -6.77 4.31
C MET A 70 -2.25 -6.61 3.50
N VAL A 71 -1.97 -5.45 2.91
CA VAL A 71 -0.73 -5.22 2.14
C VAL A 71 0.48 -5.22 3.07
N SER A 72 1.53 -5.95 2.65
CA SER A 72 2.82 -6.00 3.36
C SER A 72 3.45 -4.61 3.46
N LEU A 73 4.22 -4.36 4.52
CA LEU A 73 4.84 -3.05 4.80
C LEU A 73 5.58 -2.49 3.59
N GLU A 74 6.36 -3.34 2.92
CA GLU A 74 7.22 -3.01 1.79
C GLU A 74 6.44 -2.58 0.54
N TYR A 75 5.14 -2.84 0.48
CA TYR A 75 4.26 -2.50 -0.63
C TYR A 75 3.21 -1.44 -0.29
N LYS A 76 3.13 -0.96 0.96
CA LYS A 76 2.10 0.01 1.39
C LYS A 76 2.19 1.35 0.66
N ASP A 77 3.40 1.86 0.46
CA ASP A 77 3.64 3.09 -0.29
C ASP A 77 3.18 2.97 -1.74
N TYR A 78 3.47 1.83 -2.37
CA TYR A 78 3.11 1.50 -3.72
C TYR A 78 1.60 1.37 -3.88
N TYR A 79 0.97 0.64 -2.97
CA TYR A 79 -0.47 0.45 -2.94
C TYR A 79 -1.20 1.78 -2.78
N PHE A 80 -0.78 2.64 -1.84
CA PHE A 80 -1.39 3.95 -1.68
C PHE A 80 -1.28 4.78 -2.96
N MET A 81 -0.10 4.82 -3.58
CA MET A 81 0.09 5.57 -4.82
C MET A 81 -0.81 5.07 -5.95
N GLU A 82 -0.98 3.76 -6.09
CA GLU A 82 -1.86 3.14 -7.10
C GLU A 82 -3.31 3.60 -6.97
N ILE A 83 -3.83 3.69 -5.74
CA ILE A 83 -5.23 4.05 -5.50
C ILE A 83 -5.46 5.55 -5.29
N SER A 84 -4.43 6.32 -4.94
CA SER A 84 -4.53 7.73 -4.54
C SER A 84 -5.34 8.58 -5.53
N SER A 85 -5.05 8.45 -6.82
CA SER A 85 -5.75 9.19 -7.88
C SER A 85 -7.23 8.82 -8.04
N LEU A 86 -7.59 7.59 -7.66
CA LEU A 86 -8.96 7.06 -7.74
C LEU A 86 -9.81 7.48 -6.53
N LEU A 87 -9.16 8.01 -5.49
CA LEU A 87 -9.76 8.44 -4.23
C LEU A 87 -9.96 9.96 -4.12
N HIS A 88 -9.64 10.75 -5.16
CA HIS A 88 -9.75 12.21 -5.11
C HIS A 88 -11.17 12.72 -4.74
N ASP A 89 -12.22 11.99 -5.12
CA ASP A 89 -13.61 12.35 -4.78
C ASP A 89 -13.99 11.99 -3.33
N ASP A 90 -13.18 11.18 -2.65
CA ASP A 90 -13.38 10.75 -1.26
C ASP A 90 -12.22 11.25 -0.40
N GLN A 91 -12.24 12.55 -0.12
CA GLN A 91 -11.20 13.22 0.65
C GLN A 91 -11.01 12.60 2.05
N THR A 92 -12.07 12.08 2.66
CA THR A 92 -11.98 11.47 4.00
C THR A 92 -11.13 10.21 3.96
N LEU A 93 -11.47 9.28 3.05
CA LEU A 93 -10.70 8.04 2.89
C LEU A 93 -9.28 8.31 2.37
N TYR A 94 -9.13 9.25 1.43
CA TYR A 94 -7.82 9.66 0.92
C TYR A 94 -6.91 10.15 2.06
N SER A 95 -7.40 11.08 2.89
CA SER A 95 -6.63 11.68 3.98
C SER A 95 -6.25 10.64 5.03
N HIS A 96 -7.21 9.78 5.40
CA HIS A 96 -6.97 8.66 6.31
C HIS A 96 -5.87 7.73 5.82
N LEU A 97 -5.94 7.28 4.56
CA LEU A 97 -4.94 6.37 3.99
C LEU A 97 -3.58 7.04 3.77
N LEU A 98 -3.54 8.34 3.43
CA LEU A 98 -2.30 9.09 3.30
C LEU A 98 -1.58 9.18 4.64
N LYS A 99 -2.30 9.53 5.71
CA LYS A 99 -1.78 9.56 7.08
C LYS A 99 -1.28 8.18 7.51
N LYS A 100 -2.08 7.13 7.27
CA LYS A 100 -1.72 5.74 7.59
C LYS A 100 -0.48 5.27 6.83
N THR A 101 -0.30 5.71 5.58
CA THR A 101 0.90 5.44 4.78
C THR A 101 2.14 6.11 5.39
N MET A 102 2.04 7.38 5.79
CA MET A 102 3.13 8.07 6.50
C MET A 102 3.48 7.40 7.83
N ASP A 103 2.49 6.94 8.59
CA ASP A 103 2.71 6.31 9.88
C ASP A 103 3.32 4.90 9.80
N THR A 104 3.07 4.20 8.69
CA THR A 104 3.54 2.82 8.50
C THR A 104 4.82 2.76 7.68
N ALA A 105 4.80 3.25 6.44
CA ALA A 105 5.93 3.21 5.52
C ALA A 105 6.86 4.43 5.68
N GLY A 106 6.31 5.60 6.02
CA GLY A 106 7.06 6.84 6.09
C GLY A 106 7.62 7.28 4.74
N VAL A 107 8.73 8.03 4.78
CA VAL A 107 9.45 8.42 3.55
C VAL A 107 10.29 7.25 3.05
N THR A 108 10.04 6.84 1.81
CA THR A 108 10.75 5.74 1.14
C THR A 108 11.40 6.23 -0.16
N ASP A 109 12.22 5.38 -0.79
CA ASP A 109 12.78 5.66 -2.12
C ASP A 109 11.68 5.79 -3.21
N TYR A 110 10.52 5.16 -2.99
CA TYR A 110 9.40 5.21 -3.92
C TYR A 110 8.44 6.37 -3.62
N LEU A 111 8.15 6.61 -2.34
CA LEU A 111 7.32 7.70 -1.87
C LEU A 111 8.15 8.69 -1.05
N SER A 112 8.78 9.61 -1.76
CA SER A 112 9.70 10.60 -1.18
C SER A 112 8.98 11.72 -0.43
N ALA A 113 9.74 12.49 0.36
CA ALA A 113 9.24 13.72 0.99
C ALA A 113 8.59 14.67 -0.03
N HIS A 114 9.19 14.80 -1.22
CA HIS A 114 8.66 15.64 -2.29
C HIS A 114 7.31 15.12 -2.81
N ASN A 115 7.11 13.80 -2.87
CA ASN A 115 5.80 13.25 -3.23
C ASN A 115 4.75 13.61 -2.18
N TYR A 116 5.07 13.50 -0.89
CA TYR A 116 4.17 13.90 0.18
C TYR A 116 3.78 15.39 0.10
N GLU A 117 4.71 16.30 -0.23
CA GLU A 117 4.41 17.74 -0.43
C GLU A 117 3.31 17.98 -1.49
N TYR A 118 3.19 17.10 -2.49
CA TYR A 118 2.10 17.17 -3.46
C TYR A 118 0.83 16.48 -2.97
N LEU A 119 0.95 15.28 -2.41
CA LEU A 119 -0.21 14.46 -2.00
C LEU A 119 -1.04 15.15 -0.91
N ILE A 120 -0.39 15.85 0.02
CA ILE A 120 -1.10 16.56 1.10
C ILE A 120 -2.09 17.60 0.56
N LYS A 121 -1.88 18.15 -0.64
CA LYS A 121 -2.78 19.16 -1.23
C LYS A 121 -4.19 18.63 -1.51
N PHE A 122 -4.35 17.32 -1.56
CA PHE A 122 -5.63 16.64 -1.76
C PHE A 122 -6.26 16.15 -0.45
N ALA A 123 -5.49 16.15 0.65
CA ALA A 123 -5.96 15.74 1.96
C ALA A 123 -6.68 16.86 2.71
N ASP A 124 -7.36 16.52 3.79
CA ASP A 124 -7.90 17.47 4.76
C ASP A 124 -6.80 18.27 5.48
N GLU A 125 -7.20 19.36 6.13
CA GLU A 125 -6.27 20.28 6.78
C GLU A 125 -5.49 19.63 7.93
N GLU A 126 -6.15 18.74 8.71
CA GLU A 126 -5.50 18.04 9.82
C GLU A 126 -4.35 17.17 9.31
N THR A 127 -4.60 16.39 8.25
CA THR A 127 -3.61 15.50 7.65
C THR A 127 -2.48 16.29 6.99
N GLN A 128 -2.79 17.43 6.35
CA GLN A 128 -1.78 18.35 5.81
C GLN A 128 -0.81 18.82 6.89
N GLN A 129 -1.35 19.32 8.01
CA GLN A 129 -0.54 19.81 9.13
C GLN A 129 0.29 18.67 9.75
N TYR A 130 -0.32 17.50 9.94
CA TYR A 130 0.34 16.32 10.49
C TYR A 130 1.57 15.90 9.65
N ILE A 131 1.38 15.74 8.34
CA ILE A 131 2.46 15.30 7.44
C ILE A 131 3.53 16.37 7.30
N THR A 132 3.15 17.64 7.17
CA THR A 132 4.12 18.75 7.13
C THR A 132 5.02 18.77 8.37
N ALA A 133 4.44 18.53 9.56
CA ALA A 133 5.20 18.45 10.81
C ALA A 133 6.11 17.21 10.90
N LYS A 134 5.81 16.14 10.16
CA LYS A 134 6.67 14.94 10.07
C LYS A 134 7.84 15.12 9.10
N LEU A 135 7.64 15.86 8.01
CA LEU A 135 8.68 16.10 7.00
C LEU A 135 9.72 17.15 7.42
N THR A 136 9.37 18.04 8.34
CA THR A 136 10.22 19.15 8.80
C THR A 136 11.05 18.82 10.05
N LYS A 137 10.90 17.62 10.60
CA LYS A 137 11.66 17.12 11.76
C LYS A 137 12.81 16.24 11.31
#